data_AF-A0A1F6AYN4-F1
#
_entry.id   AF-A0A1F6AYN4-F1
#
_cell.length_a   1.000
_cell.length_b   1.000
_cell.length_c   1.000
_cell.angle_alpha   90.00
_cell.angle_beta   90.00
_cell.angle_gamma   90.00
#
_symmetry.space_group_name_H-M   'P 1'
#
loop_
_entity.id
_entity.type
_entity.pdbx_description
1 polymer ?
#
loop_
_entity_poly.entity_id
_entity_poly.type
_entity_poly.pdbx_seq_one_letter_code
_entity_poly.pdbx_strand_id
1 'polypeptide(L)'
;MTQVSRIRLPKAVEDQMHGALRKALADLRTEEEVGEFLEDLLTPTEKIMLGKRLAIAILLDKGYDQRTIHSIMKVSVTTVSSVNYWLKQRGKGYRRVIDKMKSQEQWKQFTHELGKFLEDYFTVHGQLRKLRKF
;
A
#
# COMPACT_ATOMS: atom_id res chain seq x y z
N MET A 1 -0.58 -15.83 4.11
CA MET A 1 0.47 -16.26 3.17
C MET A 1 -0.21 -16.64 1.87
N THR A 2 0.32 -16.19 0.73
CA THR A 2 -0.22 -16.59 -0.57
C THR A 2 0.13 -18.04 -0.84
N GLN A 3 -0.86 -18.85 -1.22
CA GLN A 3 -0.70 -20.27 -1.52
C GLN A 3 -0.20 -20.40 -2.96
N VAL A 4 1.13 -20.44 -3.15
CA VAL A 4 1.73 -20.70 -4.47
C VAL A 4 2.18 -22.15 -4.51
N SER A 5 1.74 -22.89 -5.53
CA SER A 5 2.13 -24.29 -5.72
C SER A 5 3.64 -24.44 -5.88
N ARG A 6 4.19 -25.56 -5.37
CA ARG A 6 5.61 -25.93 -5.58
C ARG A 6 5.88 -26.37 -7.02
N ILE A 7 4.84 -26.85 -7.72
CA ILE A 7 4.93 -27.18 -9.15
C ILE A 7 4.86 -25.87 -9.92
N ARG A 8 5.95 -25.54 -10.60
CA ARG A 8 6.08 -24.28 -11.34
C ARG A 8 5.63 -24.44 -12.78
N LEU A 9 5.06 -23.38 -13.32
CA LEU A 9 4.81 -23.26 -14.74
C LEU A 9 6.14 -23.06 -15.50
N PRO A 10 6.19 -23.37 -16.81
CA PRO A 10 7.31 -22.96 -17.65
C PRO A 10 7.50 -21.45 -17.58
N LYS A 11 8.76 -21.01 -17.47
CA LYS A 11 9.09 -19.57 -17.30
C LYS A 11 8.46 -18.69 -18.37
N ALA A 12 8.43 -19.14 -19.63
CA ALA A 12 7.81 -18.41 -20.72
C ALA A 12 6.31 -18.14 -20.49
N VAL A 13 5.59 -19.12 -19.93
CA VAL A 13 4.16 -18.97 -19.60
C VAL A 13 4.00 -17.98 -18.45
N GLU A 14 4.81 -18.10 -17.40
CA GLU A 14 4.81 -17.18 -16.25
C GLU A 14 5.09 -15.72 -16.68
N ASP A 15 6.07 -15.51 -17.56
CA ASP A 15 6.41 -14.19 -18.10
C ASP A 15 5.26 -13.58 -18.91
N GLN A 16 4.57 -14.39 -19.73
CA GLN A 16 3.39 -13.97 -20.49
C GLN A 16 2.21 -13.64 -19.57
N MET A 17 1.96 -14.46 -18.54
CA MET A 17 0.92 -14.20 -17.54
C MET A 17 1.16 -12.87 -16.83
N HIS A 18 2.39 -12.61 -16.38
CA HIS A 18 2.75 -11.32 -15.77
C HIS A 18 2.61 -10.16 -16.75
N GLY A 19 2.93 -10.37 -18.03
CA GLY A 19 2.72 -9.39 -19.11
C GLY A 19 1.26 -9.02 -19.29
N ALA A 20 0.39 -10.03 -19.38
CA ALA A 20 -1.05 -9.86 -19.55
C ALA A 20 -1.65 -9.09 -18.36
N LEU A 21 -1.31 -9.46 -17.12
CA LEU A 21 -1.79 -8.75 -15.92
C LEU A 21 -1.37 -7.27 -15.91
N ARG A 22 -0.11 -6.97 -16.27
CA ARG A 22 0.36 -5.57 -16.35
C ARG A 22 -0.41 -4.77 -17.40
N LYS A 23 -0.69 -5.38 -18.55
CA LYS A 23 -1.44 -4.72 -19.63
C LYS A 23 -2.88 -4.48 -19.22
N ALA A 24 -3.55 -5.49 -18.64
CA ALA A 24 -4.92 -5.35 -18.13
C ALA A 24 -5.02 -4.18 -17.14
N LEU A 25 -4.13 -4.10 -16.14
CA LEU A 25 -4.09 -3.00 -15.18
C LEU A 25 -3.82 -1.63 -15.81
N ALA A 26 -3.08 -1.57 -16.92
CA ALA A 26 -2.75 -0.31 -17.60
C ALA A 26 -3.87 0.18 -18.53
N ASP A 27 -4.75 -0.73 -18.98
CA ASP A 27 -5.84 -0.44 -19.89
C ASP A 27 -7.08 0.09 -19.16
N LEU A 28 -7.25 -0.20 -17.86
CA LEU A 28 -8.30 0.38 -16.99
C LEU A 28 -8.12 1.90 -16.86
N ARG A 29 -9.20 2.65 -17.07
CA ARG A 29 -9.19 4.12 -17.20
C ARG A 29 -9.87 4.84 -16.05
N THR A 30 -10.80 4.20 -15.35
CA THR A 30 -11.57 4.82 -14.27
C THR A 30 -11.32 4.16 -12.92
N GLU A 31 -11.65 4.87 -11.83
CA GLU A 31 -11.53 4.33 -10.48
C GLU A 31 -12.51 3.18 -10.26
N GLU A 32 -13.68 3.26 -10.88
CA GLU A 32 -14.74 2.24 -10.84
C GLU A 32 -14.28 0.94 -11.52
N GLU A 33 -13.72 1.03 -12.73
CA GLU A 33 -13.19 -0.13 -13.47
C GLU A 33 -12.09 -0.84 -12.67
N VAL A 34 -11.20 -0.07 -12.03
CA VAL A 34 -10.16 -0.61 -11.15
C VAL A 34 -10.79 -1.26 -9.92
N GLY A 35 -11.80 -0.64 -9.33
CA GLY A 35 -12.54 -1.17 -8.18
C GLY A 35 -13.16 -2.53 -8.46
N GLU A 36 -13.96 -2.63 -9.52
CA GLU A 36 -14.62 -3.88 -9.95
C GLU A 36 -13.59 -4.99 -10.21
N PHE A 37 -12.51 -4.68 -10.95
CA PHE A 37 -11.48 -5.68 -11.23
C PHE A 37 -10.77 -6.16 -9.95
N LEU A 38 -10.50 -5.28 -8.99
CA LEU A 38 -9.87 -5.66 -7.72
C LEU A 38 -10.81 -6.47 -6.81
N GLU A 39 -12.11 -6.24 -6.88
CA GLU A 39 -13.12 -7.05 -6.19
C GLU A 39 -13.16 -8.49 -6.72
N ASP A 40 -13.05 -8.66 -8.04
CA ASP A 40 -13.02 -9.99 -8.67
C ASP A 40 -11.68 -10.72 -8.45
N LEU A 41 -10.56 -9.98 -8.51
CA LEU A 41 -9.22 -10.55 -8.47
C LEU A 41 -8.75 -10.93 -7.07
N LEU A 42 -9.11 -10.14 -6.06
CA LEU A 42 -8.50 -10.21 -4.73
C LEU A 42 -9.47 -10.73 -3.68
N THR A 43 -8.97 -11.57 -2.80
CA THR A 43 -9.71 -11.92 -1.58
C THR A 43 -9.86 -10.71 -0.65
N PRO A 44 -10.86 -10.69 0.25
CA PRO A 44 -11.02 -9.61 1.24
C PRO A 44 -9.76 -9.35 2.06
N THR A 45 -9.05 -10.41 2.44
CA THR A 45 -7.79 -10.32 3.19
C THR A 45 -6.68 -9.67 2.36
N GLU A 46 -6.59 -9.99 1.07
CA GLU A 46 -5.59 -9.41 0.17
C GLU A 46 -5.84 -7.93 -0.08
N LYS A 47 -7.10 -7.52 -0.26
CA LYS A 47 -7.47 -6.10 -0.37
C LYS A 47 -6.99 -5.29 0.85
N ILE A 48 -7.29 -5.77 2.05
CA ILE A 48 -6.83 -5.14 3.30
C ILE A 48 -5.30 -5.10 3.35
N MET A 49 -4.64 -6.22 3.02
CA MET A 49 -3.19 -6.33 3.08
C MET A 49 -2.49 -5.36 2.11
N LEU A 50 -2.98 -5.24 0.87
CA LEU A 50 -2.43 -4.32 -0.13
C LEU A 50 -2.70 -2.85 0.25
N GLY A 51 -3.92 -2.53 0.73
CA GLY A 51 -4.25 -1.21 1.24
C GLY A 51 -3.35 -0.79 2.40
N LYS A 52 -3.12 -1.68 3.37
CA LYS A 52 -2.17 -1.45 4.47
C LYS A 52 -0.75 -1.19 3.96
N ARG A 53 -0.27 -1.94 2.95
CA ARG A 53 1.06 -1.71 2.37
C ARG A 53 1.19 -0.35 1.71
N LEU A 54 0.14 0.13 1.03
CA LEU A 54 0.11 1.48 0.46
C LEU A 54 0.16 2.54 1.56
N ALA A 55 -0.69 2.42 2.58
CA ALA A 55 -0.69 3.33 3.74
C ALA A 55 0.67 3.36 4.47
N ILE A 56 1.33 2.21 4.63
CA ILE A 56 2.70 2.14 5.19
C ILE A 56 3.67 2.98 4.36
N ALA A 57 3.63 2.87 3.02
CA ALA A 57 4.51 3.64 2.15
C ALA A 57 4.28 5.16 2.31
N ILE A 58 3.02 5.58 2.45
CA ILE A 58 2.63 6.97 2.69
C ILE A 58 3.13 7.48 4.04
N LEU A 59 2.94 6.70 5.11
CA LEU A 59 3.43 7.07 6.44
C LEU A 59 4.97 7.15 6.49
N LEU A 60 5.66 6.26 5.79
CA LEU A 60 7.11 6.32 5.64
C LEU A 60 7.57 7.58 4.89
N ASP A 61 6.86 7.97 3.82
CA ASP A 61 7.12 9.20 3.07
C ASP A 61 6.91 10.45 3.93
N LYS A 62 5.89 10.44 4.81
CA LYS A 62 5.67 11.48 5.83
C LYS A 62 6.69 11.46 6.97
N GLY A 63 7.55 10.45 7.02
CA GLY A 63 8.68 10.35 7.97
C GLY A 63 8.36 9.67 9.29
N TYR A 64 7.23 8.96 9.41
CA TYR A 64 7.00 8.11 10.56
C TYR A 64 8.03 6.96 10.62
N ASP A 65 8.46 6.60 11.82
CA ASP A 65 9.39 5.49 12.01
C ASP A 65 8.68 4.13 11.90
N GLN A 66 9.44 3.09 11.54
CA GLN A 66 8.88 1.77 11.27
C GLN A 66 8.17 1.14 12.48
N ARG A 67 8.62 1.45 13.71
CA ARG A 67 8.04 0.89 14.94
C ARG A 67 6.67 1.51 15.21
N THR A 68 6.55 2.82 15.06
CA THR A 68 5.28 3.53 15.16
C THR A 68 4.29 3.03 14.10
N ILE A 69 4.73 2.89 12.85
CA ILE A 69 3.89 2.37 11.75
C ILE A 69 3.43 0.93 12.02
N HIS A 70 4.31 0.06 12.50
CA HIS A 70 3.98 -1.31 12.90
C HIS A 70 2.81 -1.32 13.92
N SER A 71 2.89 -0.49 14.95
CA SER A 71 1.88 -0.40 16.02
C SER A 71 0.54 0.15 15.55
N ILE A 72 0.56 1.11 14.64
CA ILE A 72 -0.64 1.76 14.06
C ILE A 72 -1.33 0.82 13.06
N MET A 73 -0.56 0.30 12.10
CA MET A 73 -1.11 -0.47 10.97
C MET A 73 -1.42 -1.92 11.33
N LYS A 74 -1.02 -2.39 12.52
CA LYS A 74 -1.22 -3.77 13.00
C LYS A 74 -0.73 -4.79 11.96
N VAL A 75 0.51 -4.64 11.53
CA VAL A 75 1.20 -5.55 10.59
C VAL A 75 2.51 -6.00 11.21
N SER A 76 3.20 -7.02 10.69
CA SER A 76 4.53 -7.38 11.19
C SER A 76 5.58 -6.30 10.91
N VAL A 77 6.61 -6.20 11.75
CA VAL A 77 7.78 -5.32 11.50
C VAL A 77 8.43 -5.65 10.16
N THR A 78 8.54 -6.94 9.83
CA THR A 78 9.08 -7.41 8.54
C THR A 78 8.32 -6.87 7.33
N THR A 79 6.99 -6.69 7.45
CA THR A 79 6.17 -6.07 6.39
C THR A 79 6.55 -4.61 6.21
N VAL A 80 6.66 -3.85 7.31
CA VAL A 80 7.04 -2.43 7.26
C VAL A 80 8.45 -2.25 6.69
N SER A 81 9.40 -3.07 7.14
CA SER A 81 10.78 -3.03 6.65
C SER A 81 10.88 -3.36 5.15
N SER A 82 10.08 -4.32 4.67
CA SER A 82 10.02 -4.66 3.24
C SER A 82 9.50 -3.49 2.41
N VAL A 83 8.42 -2.83 2.84
CA VAL A 83 7.89 -1.65 2.14
C VAL A 83 8.91 -0.50 2.16
N ASN A 84 9.54 -0.24 3.30
CA ASN A 84 10.59 0.78 3.42
C ASN A 84 11.79 0.49 2.48
N TYR A 85 12.20 -0.77 2.35
CA TYR A 85 13.26 -1.17 1.42
C TYR A 85 12.90 -0.86 -0.04
N TRP A 86 11.69 -1.20 -0.48
CA TRP A 86 11.24 -0.90 -1.85
C TRP A 86 11.00 0.60 -2.09
N LEU A 87 10.53 1.33 -1.08
CA LEU A 87 10.32 2.77 -1.17
C LEU A 87 11.66 3.53 -1.29
N LYS A 88 12.64 3.20 -0.44
CA LYS A 88 13.92 3.93 -0.35
C LYS A 88 15.00 3.41 -1.28
N GLN A 89 15.17 2.09 -1.36
CA GLN A 89 16.38 1.49 -1.94
C GLN A 89 16.14 0.89 -3.34
N ARG A 90 15.01 0.21 -3.58
CA ARG A 90 14.91 -0.67 -4.77
C ARG A 90 13.65 -0.56 -5.64
N GLY A 91 12.88 0.51 -5.55
CA GLY A 91 11.67 0.67 -6.37
C GLY A 91 11.43 2.08 -6.87
N LYS A 92 10.76 2.18 -8.03
CA LYS A 92 10.16 3.43 -8.53
C LYS A 92 8.63 3.45 -8.41
N GLY A 93 8.03 2.28 -8.19
CA GLY A 93 6.56 2.10 -8.15
C GLY A 93 5.88 2.91 -7.04
N TYR A 94 6.23 2.67 -5.77
CA TYR A 94 5.65 3.40 -4.65
C TYR A 94 5.80 4.91 -4.77
N ARG A 95 7.01 5.39 -5.11
CA ARG A 95 7.27 6.83 -5.32
C ARG A 95 6.36 7.40 -6.40
N ARG A 96 6.33 6.78 -7.58
CA ARG A 96 5.48 7.23 -8.69
C ARG A 96 3.99 7.26 -8.31
N VAL A 97 3.49 6.26 -7.60
CA VAL A 97 2.10 6.21 -7.14
C VAL A 97 1.84 7.33 -6.13
N ILE A 98 2.68 7.47 -5.10
CA ILE A 98 2.55 8.52 -4.09
C ILE A 98 2.59 9.92 -4.73
N ASP A 99 3.52 10.16 -5.65
CA ASP A 99 3.67 11.45 -6.34
C ASP A 99 2.44 11.77 -7.19
N LYS A 100 1.88 10.77 -7.90
CA LYS A 100 0.63 10.93 -8.66
C LYS A 100 -0.58 11.16 -7.76
N MET A 101 -0.65 10.49 -6.61
CA MET A 101 -1.79 10.61 -5.71
C MET A 101 -1.80 11.98 -5.03
N LYS A 102 -0.64 12.55 -4.67
CA LYS A 102 -0.54 13.87 -4.00
C LYS A 102 -1.28 15.00 -4.73
N SER A 103 -1.49 14.89 -6.04
CA SER A 103 -2.22 15.88 -6.84
C SER A 103 -3.72 15.59 -7.03
N GLN A 104 -4.24 14.48 -6.50
CA GLN A 104 -5.62 14.04 -6.67
C GLN A 104 -6.49 14.45 -5.47
N GLU A 105 -7.80 14.62 -5.68
CA GLU A 105 -8.73 14.99 -4.61
C GLU A 105 -8.94 13.83 -3.63
N GLN A 106 -8.99 12.59 -4.12
CA GLN A 106 -9.12 11.37 -3.31
C GLN A 106 -7.98 11.26 -2.28
N TRP A 107 -6.79 11.76 -2.62
CA TRP A 107 -5.67 11.78 -1.70
C TRP A 107 -5.92 12.70 -0.51
N LYS A 108 -6.52 13.87 -0.72
CA LYS A 108 -6.84 14.79 0.38
C LYS A 108 -7.77 14.11 1.37
N GLN A 109 -8.87 13.51 0.88
CA GLN A 109 -9.81 12.79 1.72
C GLN A 109 -9.15 11.63 2.47
N PHE A 110 -8.35 10.82 1.78
CA PHE A 110 -7.59 9.73 2.40
C PHE A 110 -6.65 10.24 3.50
N THR A 111 -5.86 11.27 3.22
CA THR A 111 -4.91 11.83 4.20
C THR A 111 -5.60 12.50 5.38
N HIS A 112 -6.79 13.07 5.17
CA HIS A 112 -7.61 13.65 6.23
C HIS A 112 -8.12 12.58 7.19
N GLU A 113 -8.72 11.51 6.67
CA GLU A 113 -9.20 10.40 7.50
C GLU A 113 -8.06 9.66 8.20
N LEU A 114 -6.93 9.45 7.50
CA LEU A 114 -5.73 8.90 8.13
C LEU A 114 -5.19 9.83 9.22
N GLY A 115 -5.20 11.15 8.99
CA GLY A 115 -4.78 12.16 9.95
C GLY A 115 -5.59 12.15 11.23
N LYS A 116 -6.93 12.16 11.12
CA LYS A 116 -7.84 12.02 12.27
C LYS A 116 -7.56 10.76 13.06
N PHE A 117 -7.46 9.62 12.37
CA PHE A 117 -7.15 8.35 13.02
C PHE A 117 -5.82 8.39 13.77
N LEU A 118 -4.79 9.01 13.21
CA LEU A 118 -3.50 9.15 13.90
C LEU A 118 -3.60 10.07 15.12
N GLU A 119 -4.34 11.18 15.01
CA GLU A 119 -4.58 12.09 16.13
C GLU A 119 -5.27 11.36 17.29
N ASP A 120 -6.35 10.62 17.01
CA ASP A 120 -7.05 9.80 17.99
C ASP A 120 -6.12 8.74 18.60
N TYR A 121 -5.38 8.01 17.75
CA TYR A 121 -4.44 6.98 18.19
C TYR A 121 -3.38 7.56 19.15
N PHE A 122 -2.73 8.66 18.77
CA PHE A 122 -1.68 9.26 19.59
C PHE A 122 -2.23 9.96 20.84
N THR A 123 -3.47 10.47 20.80
CA THR A 123 -4.16 11.01 21.98
C THR A 123 -4.37 9.93 23.03
N VAL A 124 -4.98 8.80 22.64
CA VAL A 124 -5.25 7.67 23.54
C VAL A 124 -3.97 7.08 24.14
N HIS A 125 -2.87 7.08 23.38
CA HIS A 125 -1.60 6.52 23.85
C HIS A 125 -0.65 7.55 24.49
N GLY A 126 -1.08 8.81 24.67
CA GLY A 126 -0.27 9.87 25.28
C GLY A 126 0.99 10.24 24.47
N GLN A 127 0.95 10.07 23.16
CA GLN A 127 2.11 10.20 22.24
C GLN A 127 1.92 11.29 21.18
N LEU A 128 1.10 12.31 21.44
CA LEU A 128 0.81 13.41 20.50
C LEU A 128 2.06 14.07 19.88
N ARG A 129 3.20 14.10 20.60
CA ARG A 129 4.49 14.60 20.09
C ARG A 129 5.00 13.87 18.83
N LYS A 130 4.51 12.64 18.58
CA LYS A 130 4.87 11.85 17.38
C LYS A 130 3.95 12.12 16.19
N LEU A 131 2.86 12.87 16.37
CA LEU A 131 1.97 13.24 15.28
C LEU A 131 2.72 14.13 14.28
N ARG A 132 2.58 13.83 13.00
CA ARG A 132 3.12 14.61 11.89
C ARG A 132 1.95 15.19 11.10
N LYS A 133 2.15 16.39 10.54
CA LYS A 133 1.14 17.03 9.71
C LYS A 133 1.01 16.32 8.36
N PHE A 134 -0.23 16.04 7.96
CA PHE A 134 -0.57 15.55 6.63
C PHE A 134 -0.67 16.68 5.62
#